data_AF-A0AAV5MN72-F1
#
_entry.id   AF-A0AAV5MN72-F1
#
_cell.length_a   1.000
_cell.length_b   1.000
_cell.length_c   1.000
_cell.angle_alpha   90.00
_cell.angle_beta   90.00
_cell.angle_gamma   90.00
#
_symmetry.space_group_name_H-M   'P 1'
#
loop_
_entity.id
_entity.type
_entity.pdbx_description
1 polymer ?
#
loop_
_entity_poly.entity_id
_entity_poly.type
_entity_poly.pdbx_seq_one_letter_code
_entity_poly.pdbx_strand_id
1 'polypeptide(L)'
;MASAFATKFSSRRLIRKTTSQLMRVKQRDGESLKNYMSRFNDAVLEVSSFDQAMGIAAVIAGLKHDRFRDSLIKHAATTFSKVNDRSLKFITVEEYALAQNPPPLRIRTQNGGMTIRAGKG
;
A
#
# COMPACT_ATOMS: atom_id res chain seq x y z
N MET A 1 1.86 -26.82 45.50
CA MET A 1 0.72 -26.85 44.54
C MET A 1 -0.10 -25.59 44.82
N ALA A 2 -0.43 -24.68 43.91
CA ALA A 2 -0.79 -24.85 42.51
C ALA A 2 -0.38 -23.61 41.68
N SER A 3 0.06 -23.88 40.45
CA SER A 3 0.29 -22.88 39.41
C SER A 3 -1.05 -22.38 38.89
N ALA A 4 -1.27 -21.07 38.96
CA ALA A 4 -2.35 -20.42 38.24
C ALA A 4 -1.80 -19.18 37.53
N PHE A 5 -0.84 -19.41 36.64
CA PHE A 5 -0.51 -18.43 35.61
C PHE A 5 -1.71 -18.38 34.66
N ALA A 6 -2.62 -17.45 34.93
CA ALA A 6 -3.73 -17.16 34.05
C ALA A 6 -3.18 -16.59 32.74
N THR A 7 -2.85 -17.49 31.81
CA THR A 7 -2.50 -17.13 30.45
C THR A 7 -3.71 -16.43 29.84
N LYS A 8 -3.63 -15.10 29.76
CA LYS A 8 -4.54 -14.27 28.97
C LYS A 8 -4.38 -14.73 27.52
N PHE A 9 -5.21 -15.69 27.13
CA PHE A 9 -5.35 -16.07 25.74
C PHE A 9 -5.88 -14.83 25.03
N SER A 10 -4.98 -14.10 24.36
CA SER A 10 -5.34 -13.04 23.44
C SER A 10 -6.20 -13.69 22.37
N SER A 11 -7.50 -13.64 22.56
CA SER A 11 -8.48 -13.89 21.52
C SER A 11 -8.18 -12.87 20.44
N ARG A 12 -7.34 -13.27 19.46
CA ARG A 12 -7.34 -12.68 18.14
C ARG A 12 -8.76 -12.86 17.66
N ARG A 13 -9.58 -11.86 17.92
CA ARG A 13 -10.88 -11.71 17.29
C ARG A 13 -10.55 -11.76 15.81
N LEU A 14 -10.78 -12.92 15.19
CA LEU A 14 -10.78 -13.10 13.75
C LEU A 14 -11.95 -12.26 13.25
N ILE A 15 -11.77 -10.94 13.28
CA ILE A 15 -12.64 -10.01 12.60
C ILE A 15 -12.40 -10.35 11.14
N ARG A 16 -13.30 -11.18 10.59
CA ARG A 16 -13.33 -11.50 9.17
C ARG A 16 -13.31 -10.17 8.43
N LYS A 17 -12.19 -9.84 7.80
CA LYS A 17 -12.08 -8.59 7.04
C LYS A 17 -13.02 -8.72 5.85
N THR A 18 -13.80 -7.66 5.63
CA THR A 18 -14.76 -7.55 4.53
C THR A 18 -14.10 -6.81 3.36
N THR A 19 -14.60 -7.00 2.13
CA THR A 19 -14.10 -6.26 0.96
C THR A 19 -14.18 -4.75 1.13
N SER A 20 -15.17 -4.24 1.88
CA SER A 20 -15.28 -2.81 2.19
C SER A 20 -14.09 -2.24 2.97
N GLN A 21 -13.32 -3.08 3.69
CA GLN A 21 -12.11 -2.63 4.36
C GLN A 21 -10.98 -2.29 3.39
N LEU A 22 -10.99 -2.84 2.17
CA LEU A 22 -10.02 -2.51 1.12
C LEU A 22 -10.10 -1.05 0.69
N MET A 23 -11.25 -0.38 0.89
CA MET A 23 -11.43 1.06 0.62
C MET A 23 -10.45 1.94 1.42
N ARG A 24 -9.91 1.42 2.54
CA ARG A 24 -8.92 2.10 3.39
C ARG A 24 -7.50 2.03 2.81
N VAL A 25 -7.25 1.15 1.84
CA VAL A 25 -5.95 1.05 1.17
C VAL A 25 -5.84 2.16 0.13
N LYS A 26 -5.27 3.29 0.56
CA LYS A 26 -4.98 4.44 -0.31
C LYS A 26 -3.52 4.42 -0.78
N GLN A 27 -3.29 4.85 -2.01
CA GLN A 27 -1.97 5.12 -2.56
C GLN A 27 -1.40 6.36 -1.86
N ARG A 28 -0.24 6.19 -1.23
CA ARG A 28 0.41 7.21 -0.39
C ARG A 28 1.18 8.22 -1.25
N ASP A 29 1.46 9.40 -0.72
CA ASP A 29 2.32 10.37 -1.40
C ASP A 29 3.72 9.82 -1.63
N GLY A 30 4.24 10.01 -2.85
CA GLY A 30 5.50 9.41 -3.31
C GLY A 30 5.52 7.89 -3.49
N GLU A 31 4.41 7.18 -3.27
CA GLU A 31 4.33 5.73 -3.51
C GLU A 31 4.10 5.40 -4.98
N SER A 32 4.95 4.52 -5.52
CA SER A 32 4.83 3.98 -6.88
C SER A 32 3.60 3.09 -7.05
N LEU A 33 3.13 2.95 -8.29
CA LEU A 33 1.97 2.12 -8.57
C LEU A 33 2.20 0.65 -8.18
N LYS A 34 3.42 0.14 -8.40
CA LYS A 34 3.84 -1.22 -8.03
C LYS A 34 3.70 -1.48 -6.54
N ASN A 35 4.19 -0.56 -5.70
CA ASN A 35 4.14 -0.69 -4.25
C ASN A 35 2.69 -0.63 -3.75
N TYR A 36 1.89 0.27 -4.31
CA TYR A 36 0.46 0.33 -4.00
C TYR A 36 -0.27 -0.98 -4.35
N MET A 37 -0.10 -1.49 -5.57
CA MET A 37 -0.76 -2.72 -6.02
C MET A 37 -0.32 -3.93 -5.19
N SER A 38 0.95 -4.00 -4.77
CA SER A 38 1.42 -5.03 -3.84
C SER A 38 0.66 -4.99 -2.53
N ARG A 39 0.60 -3.81 -1.86
CA ARG A 39 -0.13 -3.67 -0.59
C ARG A 39 -1.62 -3.95 -0.73
N PHE A 40 -2.22 -3.57 -1.86
CA PHE A 40 -3.62 -3.86 -2.13
C PHE A 40 -3.84 -5.37 -2.24
N ASN A 41 -2.99 -6.08 -2.99
CA ASN A 41 -3.06 -7.53 -3.12
C ASN A 41 -2.85 -8.23 -1.77
N ASP A 42 -1.90 -7.78 -0.96
CA ASP A 42 -1.69 -8.30 0.40
C ASP A 42 -2.95 -8.13 1.26
N ALA A 43 -3.60 -6.96 1.18
CA ALA A 43 -4.85 -6.71 1.89
C ALA A 43 -6.02 -7.58 1.39
N VAL A 44 -6.06 -7.93 0.11
CA VAL A 44 -7.05 -8.87 -0.45
C VAL A 44 -6.89 -10.25 0.17
N LEU A 45 -5.66 -10.73 0.40
CA LEU A 45 -5.40 -12.03 1.04
C LEU A 45 -5.93 -12.13 2.47
N GLU A 46 -6.12 -10.99 3.14
CA GLU A 46 -6.67 -10.94 4.51
C GLU A 46 -8.21 -10.94 4.53
N VAL A 47 -8.88 -10.77 3.37
CA VAL A 47 -10.34 -10.71 3.23
C VAL A 47 -10.91 -12.11 3.01
N SER A 48 -11.82 -12.52 3.90
CA SER A 48 -12.39 -13.89 3.88
C SER A 48 -13.67 -14.06 3.05
N SER A 49 -14.24 -12.97 2.54
CA SER A 49 -15.39 -12.98 1.62
C SER A 49 -15.20 -11.82 0.65
N PHE A 50 -14.71 -12.14 -0.54
CA PHE A 50 -14.25 -11.17 -1.51
C PHE A 50 -15.30 -10.92 -2.59
N ASP A 51 -15.83 -9.69 -2.62
CA ASP A 51 -16.67 -9.20 -3.71
C ASP A 51 -15.79 -8.53 -4.77
N GLN A 52 -15.80 -9.07 -5.99
CA GLN A 52 -14.93 -8.58 -7.05
C GLN A 52 -15.25 -7.15 -7.49
N ALA A 53 -16.54 -6.79 -7.57
CA ALA A 53 -16.95 -5.46 -8.01
C ALA A 53 -16.55 -4.40 -6.97
N MET A 54 -16.77 -4.70 -5.69
CA MET A 54 -16.35 -3.85 -4.57
C MET A 54 -14.81 -3.78 -4.48
N GLY A 55 -14.11 -4.87 -4.79
CA GLY A 55 -12.65 -4.89 -4.86
C GLY A 55 -12.12 -3.92 -5.94
N ILE A 56 -12.68 -3.95 -7.14
CA ILE A 56 -12.30 -3.04 -8.23
C ILE A 56 -12.63 -1.60 -7.85
N ALA A 57 -13.81 -1.35 -7.27
CA ALA A 57 -14.19 -0.03 -6.76
C ALA A 57 -13.20 0.47 -5.69
N ALA A 58 -12.72 -0.42 -4.82
CA ALA A 58 -11.72 -0.10 -3.81
C ALA A 58 -10.35 0.25 -4.41
N VAL A 59 -9.92 -0.43 -5.48
CA VAL A 59 -8.72 -0.01 -6.25
C VAL A 59 -8.91 1.40 -6.79
N ILE A 60 -10.00 1.65 -7.52
CA ILE A 60 -10.26 2.95 -8.17
C ILE A 60 -10.37 4.07 -7.12
N ALA A 61 -11.00 3.81 -5.99
CA ALA A 61 -11.11 4.76 -4.88
C ALA A 61 -9.79 4.92 -4.10
N GLY A 62 -8.90 3.94 -4.16
CA GLY A 62 -7.61 3.94 -3.46
C GLY A 62 -6.49 4.64 -4.22
N LEU A 63 -6.57 4.69 -5.55
CA LEU A 63 -5.59 5.33 -6.41
C LEU A 63 -5.62 6.86 -6.31
N LYS A 64 -4.47 7.48 -6.59
CA LYS A 64 -4.40 8.92 -6.84
C LYS A 64 -5.13 9.28 -8.13
N HIS A 65 -5.46 10.56 -8.26
CA HIS A 65 -6.00 11.11 -9.50
C HIS A 65 -4.88 11.20 -10.55
N ASP A 66 -4.71 10.13 -11.33
CA ASP A 66 -3.68 10.04 -12.36
C ASP A 66 -4.18 9.28 -13.61
N ARG A 67 -3.28 9.18 -14.61
CA ARG A 67 -3.57 8.52 -15.89
C ARG A 67 -3.94 7.04 -15.74
N PHE A 68 -3.43 6.36 -14.73
CA PHE A 68 -3.76 4.95 -14.51
C PHE A 68 -5.21 4.83 -14.02
N ARG A 69 -5.60 5.62 -13.00
CA ARG A 69 -6.98 5.68 -12.50
C ARG A 69 -7.97 6.05 -13.60
N ASP A 70 -7.65 7.06 -14.40
CA ASP A 70 -8.46 7.46 -15.55
C ASP A 70 -8.64 6.32 -16.55
N SER A 71 -7.60 5.52 -16.81
CA SER A 71 -7.69 4.38 -17.73
C SER A 71 -8.67 3.31 -17.24
N LEU A 72 -8.75 3.08 -15.92
CA LEU A 72 -9.65 2.12 -15.31
C LEU A 72 -11.11 2.56 -15.41
N ILE A 73 -11.36 3.87 -15.32
CA ILE A 73 -12.71 4.46 -15.41
C ILE A 73 -13.17 4.58 -16.86
N LYS A 74 -12.36 5.21 -17.73
CA LYS A 74 -12.71 5.47 -19.14
C LYS A 74 -12.97 4.17 -19.91
N HIS A 75 -12.17 3.15 -19.63
CA HIS A 75 -12.37 1.81 -20.18
C HIS A 75 -12.70 0.86 -19.05
N ALA A 76 -13.90 0.97 -18.48
CA ALA A 76 -14.35 0.24 -17.29
C ALA A 76 -13.70 -1.14 -17.15
N ALA A 77 -12.81 -1.28 -16.17
CA ALA A 77 -12.23 -2.57 -15.82
C ALA A 77 -13.27 -3.40 -15.07
N THR A 78 -13.70 -4.51 -15.66
CA THR A 78 -14.72 -5.39 -15.07
C THR A 78 -14.12 -6.56 -14.30
N THR A 79 -12.80 -6.78 -14.41
CA THR A 79 -12.10 -7.90 -13.76
C THR A 79 -10.75 -7.49 -13.19
N PHE A 80 -10.25 -8.22 -12.18
CA PHE A 80 -8.91 -7.99 -11.64
C PHE A 80 -7.79 -8.28 -12.65
N SER A 81 -8.00 -9.23 -13.56
CA SER A 81 -7.08 -9.45 -14.68
C SER A 81 -6.93 -8.19 -15.52
N LYS A 82 -8.03 -7.52 -15.92
CA LYS A 82 -7.95 -6.25 -16.66
C LYS A 82 -7.26 -5.14 -15.86
N VAL A 83 -7.47 -5.08 -14.54
CA VAL A 83 -6.77 -4.13 -13.65
C VAL A 83 -5.27 -4.41 -13.65
N ASN A 84 -4.88 -5.68 -13.48
CA ASN A 84 -3.49 -6.12 -13.43
C ASN A 84 -2.76 -5.95 -14.77
N ASP A 85 -3.39 -6.30 -15.88
CA ASP A 85 -2.79 -6.15 -17.22
C ASP A 85 -2.46 -4.68 -17.51
N ARG A 86 -3.31 -3.77 -17.05
CA ARG A 86 -3.06 -2.32 -17.19
C ARG A 86 -2.04 -1.85 -16.17
N SER A 87 -2.12 -2.29 -14.91
CA SER A 87 -1.15 -1.86 -13.90
C SER A 87 0.27 -2.24 -14.30
N LEU A 88 0.48 -3.44 -14.85
CA LEU A 88 1.78 -3.87 -15.37
C LEU A 88 2.31 -2.93 -16.45
N LYS A 89 1.47 -2.54 -17.43
CA LYS A 89 1.87 -1.59 -18.48
C LYS A 89 2.30 -0.24 -17.90
N PHE A 90 1.54 0.29 -16.94
CA PHE A 90 1.86 1.56 -16.30
C PHE A 90 3.10 1.46 -15.40
N ILE A 91 3.27 0.35 -14.68
CA ILE A 91 4.46 0.07 -13.86
C ILE A 91 5.70 0.03 -14.74
N THR A 92 5.65 -0.66 -15.90
CA THR A 92 6.79 -0.70 -16.83
C THR A 92 7.17 0.70 -17.31
N VAL A 93 6.19 1.54 -17.65
CA VAL A 93 6.44 2.93 -18.06
C VAL A 93 7.02 3.76 -16.91
N GLU A 94 6.49 3.61 -15.69
CA GLU A 94 6.99 4.28 -14.49
C GLU A 94 8.45 3.87 -14.18
N GLU A 95 8.74 2.57 -14.18
CA GLU A 95 10.08 2.03 -13.94
C GLU A 95 11.08 2.48 -15.01
N TYR A 96 10.67 2.49 -16.28
CA TYR A 96 11.52 2.99 -17.37
C TYR A 96 11.83 4.48 -17.22
N ALA A 97 10.83 5.30 -16.88
CA ALA A 97 11.03 6.72 -16.62
C ALA A 97 11.97 6.99 -15.43
N LEU A 98 11.82 6.20 -14.35
CA LEU A 98 12.70 6.26 -13.17
C LEU A 98 14.13 5.84 -13.50
N ALA A 99 14.32 4.85 -14.39
CA ALA A 99 15.65 4.42 -14.82
C ALA A 99 16.36 5.48 -15.67
N GLN A 100 15.61 6.23 -16.49
CA GLN A 100 16.15 7.33 -17.28
C GLN A 100 16.49 8.58 -16.46
N ASN A 101 15.69 8.86 -15.43
CA ASN A 101 15.88 10.02 -14.57
C ASN A 101 15.68 9.60 -13.11
N PRO A 102 16.71 9.04 -12.47
CA PRO A 102 16.58 8.54 -11.11
C PRO A 102 16.30 9.70 -10.16
N PRO A 103 15.37 9.55 -9.20
CA PRO A 103 15.17 10.57 -8.19
C PRO A 103 16.48 10.78 -7.42
N PRO A 104 16.79 12.02 -6.98
CA PRO A 104 17.96 12.29 -6.18
C PRO A 104 18.01 11.32 -5.00
N LEU A 105 19.18 10.71 -4.77
CA LEU A 105 19.38 9.84 -3.61
C LEU A 105 18.95 10.61 -2.37
N ARG A 106 17.88 10.14 -1.70
CA ARG A 106 17.51 10.66 -0.40
C ARG A 106 18.61 10.26 0.57
N ILE A 107 19.58 11.16 0.80
CA ILE A 107 20.45 11.07 1.95
C ILE A 107 19.53 11.10 3.16
N ARG A 108 19.32 9.94 3.78
CA ARG A 108 18.69 9.84 5.08
C ARG A 108 19.66 10.48 6.06
N THR A 109 19.53 11.80 6.26
CA THR A 109 20.25 12.49 7.32
C THR A 109 19.80 11.84 8.62
N GLN A 110 20.63 10.97 9.18
CA GLN A 110 20.55 10.66 10.60
C GLN A 110 20.94 11.95 11.33
N ASN A 111 19.97 12.86 11.51
CA ASN A 111 20.10 13.96 12.45
C ASN A 111 20.00 13.37 13.86
N GLY A 112 21.07 12.70 14.29
CA GLY A 112 21.42 12.51 15.70
C GLY A 112 22.47 13.57 16.01
N GLY A 113 22.03 14.73 16.51
CA GLY A 113 22.88 15.88 16.76
C GLY A 113 24.04 15.57 17.69
N MET A 114 25.27 15.77 17.20
CA MET A 114 26.44 15.89 18.05
C MET A 114 26.45 17.31 18.59
N THR A 115 25.98 17.47 19.83
CA THR A 115 26.04 18.76 20.52
C THR A 115 27.48 18.99 20.97
N ILE A 116 28.26 19.77 20.22
CA ILE A 116 29.51 20.33 20.73
C ILE A 116 29.11 21.41 21.73
N ARG A 117 29.19 21.08 23.03
CA ARG A 117 29.14 22.08 24.10
C ARG A 117 30.47 22.81 24.12
N ALA A 118 30.46 24.05 23.64
CA ALA A 118 31.46 25.04 24.01
C ALA A 118 31.17 25.56 25.44
N GLY A 119 32.20 25.64 26.26
CA GLY A 119 32.21 26.28 27.58
C GLY A 119 33.58 26.05 28.21
N LYS A 120 34.56 26.93 27.97
CA LYS A 120 34.95 28.07 28.83
C LYS A 120 35.36 27.65 30.25
N GLY A 121 36.65 27.86 30.54
CA GLY A 121 37.30 27.68 31.83
C GLY A 121 38.80 27.53 31.63
#